data_AF-X1GXM8-F1
#
_entry.id   AF-X1GXM8-F1
#
_cell.length_a   1.000
_cell.length_b   1.000
_cell.length_c   1.000
_cell.angle_alpha   90.00
_cell.angle_beta   90.00
_cell.angle_gamma   90.00
#
_symmetry.space_group_name_H-M   'P 1'
#
loop_
_entity.id
_entity.type
_entity.pdbx_description
1 polymer ?
#
loop_
_entity_poly.entity_id
_entity_poly.type
_entity_poly.pdbx_seq_one_letter_code
_entity_poly.pdbx_strand_id
1 'polypeptide(L)' 'MIVDTHVHISNPGNKRKSLFEVKDELLDSMKKQGIRYSIVIPDNVPNPQCADMDTVFEILKDEKQLFALGTINISK' A
#
# COMPACT_ATOMS: atom_id res chain seq x y z
N MET A 1 -15.72 -9.23 -10.37
CA MET A 1 -14.48 -8.42 -10.26
C MET A 1 -14.45 -7.85 -8.86
N ILE A 2 -13.45 -8.17 -8.05
CA ILE A 2 -13.32 -7.66 -6.68
C ILE A 2 -12.33 -6.50 -6.69
N VAL A 3 -12.69 -5.40 -6.03
CA VAL A 3 -11.83 -4.25 -5.78
C VAL A 3 -11.72 -4.11 -4.27
N ASP A 4 -10.50 -4.17 -3.74
CA ASP A 4 -10.24 -3.89 -2.34
C ASP A 4 -10.05 -2.38 -2.17
N THR A 5 -10.87 -1.74 -1.36
CA THR A 5 -10.88 -0.28 -1.24
C THR A 5 -10.01 0.23 -0.09
N HIS A 6 -9.41 -0.65 0.71
CA HIS A 6 -8.68 -0.22 1.92
C HIS A 6 -7.53 -1.17 2.25
N VAL A 7 -6.35 -0.89 1.70
CA VAL A 7 -5.12 -1.63 1.98
C VAL A 7 -4.04 -0.71 2.53
N HIS A 8 -3.28 -1.19 3.51
CA HIS A 8 -2.07 -0.54 3.99
C HIS A 8 -0.85 -1.40 3.62
N ILE A 9 0.18 -0.80 3.00
CA ILE A 9 1.47 -1.47 2.82
C ILE A 9 2.28 -1.25 4.08
N SER A 10 2.24 -2.24 4.96
CA SER A 10 2.89 -2.20 6.27
C SER A 10 3.62 -3.49 6.57
N ASN A 11 4.64 -3.38 7.41
CA ASN A 11 5.46 -4.48 7.85
C ASN A 11 5.59 -4.49 9.39
N PRO A 12 4.47 -4.70 10.12
CA PRO A 12 4.47 -4.63 11.57
C PRO A 12 5.38 -5.71 12.16
N GLY A 13 6.38 -5.28 12.94
CA GLY A 13 7.23 -6.17 13.72
C GLY A 13 8.34 -6.93 12.98
N ASN A 14 8.51 -6.79 11.66
CA ASN A 14 9.52 -7.56 10.92
C ASN A 14 10.53 -6.67 10.17
N LYS A 15 11.56 -6.17 10.87
CA LYS A 15 12.58 -5.27 10.31
C LYS A 15 13.42 -5.83 9.14
N ARG A 16 13.22 -7.10 8.74
CA ARG A 16 14.00 -7.73 7.66
C ARG A 16 13.42 -7.54 6.27
N LYS A 17 12.11 -7.26 6.14
CA LYS A 17 11.47 -7.07 4.83
C LYS A 17 11.35 -5.59 4.49
N SER A 18 11.68 -5.26 3.26
CA SER A 18 11.39 -3.96 2.65
C SER A 18 9.88 -3.84 2.34
N LEU A 19 9.38 -2.62 2.26
CA LEU A 19 7.99 -2.36 1.85
C LEU A 19 7.72 -2.79 0.39
N PHE A 20 8.77 -2.87 -0.44
CA PHE A 20 8.69 -3.40 -1.80
C PHE A 20 8.41 -4.92 -1.81
N GLU A 21 9.04 -5.67 -0.91
CA GLU A 21 8.74 -7.11 -0.75
C GLU A 21 7.31 -7.33 -0.23
N VAL A 22 6.83 -6.47 0.67
CA VAL A 22 5.43 -6.51 1.12
C VAL A 22 4.47 -6.25 -0.04
N LYS A 23 4.80 -5.34 -0.95
CA LYS A 23 4.01 -5.11 -2.17
C LYS A 23 3.95 -6.35 -3.05
N ASP A 24 5.06 -7.06 -3.25
CA ASP A 24 5.05 -8.30 -4.05
C ASP A 24 4.15 -9.38 -3.41
N GLU A 25 4.17 -9.51 -2.08
CA GLU A 25 3.27 -10.42 -1.35
C GLU A 25 1.80 -10.01 -1.47
N LEU A 26 1.51 -8.71 -1.43
CA LEU A 26 0.17 -8.18 -1.67
C LEU A 26 -0.33 -8.57 -3.07
N LEU A 27 0.49 -8.43 -4.11
CA LEU A 27 0.11 -8.78 -5.48
C LEU A 27 -0.18 -10.27 -5.66
N ASP A 28 0.65 -11.13 -5.05
CA ASP A 28 0.43 -12.58 -5.06
C ASP A 28 -0.86 -12.94 -4.31
N SER A 29 -1.12 -12.30 -3.18
CA SER A 29 -2.35 -12.46 -2.40
C SER A 29 -3.58 -12.01 -3.19
N MET A 30 -3.54 -10.85 -3.84
CA MET A 30 -4.62 -10.34 -4.71
C MET A 30 -4.94 -11.35 -5.82
N LYS A 31 -3.90 -11.90 -6.47
CA LYS A 31 -4.05 -12.92 -7.52
C LYS A 31 -4.74 -14.18 -6.99
N LYS A 32 -4.32 -14.69 -5.84
CA LYS A 32 -4.92 -15.87 -5.19
C LYS A 32 -6.39 -15.67 -4.81
N GLN A 33 -6.74 -14.44 -4.42
CA GLN A 33 -8.09 -14.10 -3.96
C GLN A 33 -9.01 -13.56 -5.08
N GLY A 34 -8.51 -13.41 -6.30
CA GLY A 34 -9.28 -12.85 -7.41
C GLY A 34 -9.58 -11.35 -7.28
N ILE A 35 -8.78 -10.63 -6.49
CA ILE A 35 -8.82 -9.17 -6.37
C ILE A 35 -8.11 -8.59 -7.59
N ARG A 36 -8.83 -7.75 -8.35
CA ARG A 36 -8.33 -7.17 -9.61
C ARG A 36 -7.65 -5.83 -9.41
N TYR A 37 -8.09 -5.07 -8.42
CA TYR A 37 -7.60 -3.73 -8.10
C TYR A 37 -7.62 -3.52 -6.59
N SER A 38 -6.68 -2.72 -6.08
CA SER A 38 -6.66 -2.31 -4.68
C SER A 38 -6.37 -0.81 -4.53
N ILE A 39 -6.99 -0.19 -3.53
CA ILE A 39 -6.70 1.17 -3.10
C ILE A 39 -5.81 1.10 -1.85
N VAL A 40 -4.58 1.59 -2.01
CA VAL A 40 -3.56 1.69 -0.97
C VAL A 40 -3.68 3.04 -0.27
N ILE A 41 -3.78 2.99 1.04
CA ILE A 41 -3.86 4.16 1.92
C ILE A 41 -2.49 4.31 2.58
N PRO A 42 -1.77 5.44 2.36
CA PRO A 42 -0.54 5.72 3.07
C PRO A 42 -0.85 6.04 4.53
N ASP A 43 0.14 5.82 5.40
CA ASP A 43 0.04 6.31 6.78
C ASP A 43 0.19 7.84 6.79
N ASN A 44 -0.68 8.51 7.54
CA ASN A 44 -0.70 9.96 7.67
C ASN A 44 0.20 10.46 8.82
N VAL A 45 0.76 9.54 9.62
CA VAL A 45 1.71 9.83 10.68
C VAL A 45 3.05 9.17 10.33
N PRO A 46 4.21 9.80 10.61
CA PRO A 46 5.51 9.16 10.44
C PRO A 46 5.57 7.84 11.22
N ASN A 47 5.40 6.74 10.51
CA ASN A 47 5.36 5.39 11.07
C ASN A 47 6.35 4.53 10.29
N PRO A 48 7.49 4.12 10.89
CA PRO A 48 8.50 3.34 10.17
C PRO A 48 8.01 1.94 9.75
N GLN A 49 6.81 1.55 10.16
CA GLN A 49 6.21 0.25 9.86
C GLN A 49 5.17 0.32 8.74
N CYS A 50 4.75 1.51 8.29
CA CYS A 50 3.79 1.67 7.20
C CYS A 50 4.33 2.68 6.19
N ALA A 51 4.07 2.44 4.91
CA ALA A 51 4.52 3.34 3.85
C ALA A 51 3.85 4.73 4.02
N ASP A 52 4.67 5.78 4.05
CA ASP A 52 4.20 7.16 3.90
C ASP A 52 3.78 7.43 2.44
N MET A 53 3.29 8.64 2.17
CA MET A 53 2.76 9.01 0.85
C MET A 53 3.80 8.90 -0.27
N ASP A 54 5.02 9.38 -0.04
CA ASP A 54 6.09 9.35 -1.05
C ASP A 54 6.54 7.92 -1.33
N THR A 55 6.69 7.11 -0.28
CA THR A 55 7.03 5.70 -0.40
C THR A 55 5.93 4.92 -1.11
N VAL A 56 4.65 5.18 -0.82
CA VAL A 56 3.52 4.59 -1.56
C VAL A 56 3.62 4.93 -3.05
N PHE A 57 3.85 6.18 -3.43
CA PHE A 57 3.95 6.52 -4.85
C PHE A 57 5.11 5.82 -5.56
N GLU A 58 6.27 5.69 -4.92
CA GLU A 58 7.38 4.94 -5.50
C GLU A 58 7.07 3.44 -5.63
N ILE A 59 6.43 2.83 -4.62
CA ILE A 59 6.05 1.40 -4.65
C ILE A 59 5.00 1.12 -5.74
N LEU A 60 4.08 2.05 -5.97
CA LEU A 60 2.94 1.87 -6.87
C LEU A 60 3.23 2.25 -8.32
N LYS A 61 4.37 2.90 -8.60
CA LYS A 61 4.69 3.56 -9.87
C LYS A 61 4.45 2.70 -11.11
N ASP A 62 4.79 1.41 -11.05
CA ASP A 62 4.68 0.48 -12.18
C ASP A 62 3.47 -0.48 -12.07
N GLU A 63 2.68 -0.36 -11.01
CA GLU A 63 1.63 -1.31 -10.64
C GLU A 63 0.23 -0.78 -11.03
N LYS A 64 -0.19 -1.01 -12.27
CA LYS A 64 -1.48 -0.55 -12.81
C LYS A 64 -2.73 -1.02 -12.05
N GLN A 65 -2.58 -2.01 -11.18
CA GLN A 65 -3.66 -2.57 -10.35
C GLN A 65 -3.76 -1.94 -8.95
N LEU A 66 -2.81 -1.09 -8.57
CA LEU A 66 -2.78 -0.42 -7.28
C LEU A 66 -3.01 1.08 -7.48
N PHE A 67 -3.87 1.65 -6.66
CA PHE A 67 -4.17 3.08 -6.65
C PHE A 67 -3.90 3.65 -5.27
N ALA A 68 -3.37 4.86 -5.17
CA ALA A 68 -3.17 5.52 -3.88
C ALA A 68 -4.38 6.40 -3.53
N LEU A 69 -4.80 6.37 -2.26
CA LEU A 69 -5.74 7.32 -1.68
C LEU A 69 -5.07 8.07 -0.54
N GLY A 70 -4.57 9.27 -0.83
CA GLY A 70 -4.03 10.18 0.19
C GLY A 70 -5.14 10.83 1.01
N THR A 71 -4.83 11.16 2.26
CA THR A 71 -5.71 11.98 3.11
C THR A 71 -5.31 13.45 2.97
N ILE A 72 -6.28 14.31 2.65
CA ILE A 72 -6.03 15.76 2.59
C ILE A 72 -5.86 16.29 4.01
N ASN A 73 -4.72 16.92 4.29
CA ASN A 73 -4.53 17.65 5.53
C ASN A 73 -5.21 19.03 5.44
N ILE A 74 -6.35 19.20 6.10
CA ILE A 74 -7.11 20.46 6.16
C ILE A 74 -6.77 21.33 7.38
N SER A 75 -5.73 20.99 8.14
CA SER A 75 -5.30 21.83 9.27
C SER A 75 -4.62 23.11 8.77
N LYS A 76 -5.05 24.25 9.36
CA LYS A 76 -4.52 25.59 9.12
C LYS A 76 -3.26 25.84 9.94
#